data_AF-A0A1S9A4Q0-F1
#
_entry.id   AF-A0A1S9A4Q0-F1
#
_cell.length_a   1.000
_cell.length_b   1.000
_cell.length_c   1.000
_cell.angle_alpha   90.00
_cell.angle_beta   90.00
_cell.angle_gamma   90.00
#
_symmetry.space_group_name_H-M   'P 1'
#
loop_
_entity.id
_entity.type
_entity.pdbx_description
1 polymer ?
#
loop_
_entity_poly.entity_id
_entity_poly.type
_entity_poly.pdbx_seq_one_letter_code
_entity_poly.pdbx_strand_id
1 'polypeptide(L)'
;MFYIISIVTKALTSKRLSDETCPVCLKKGCLEVTLYSRYAKAIIPFLSMGSPTSVHCTECGHEIKSVNAPYFDKKKYTPGILNGIKDIKASRKHSLFQFINHVTVFIILGLALIYGLFSLWSFKNTNTHINELLKNPKVGDVYKVNMDSTLLTPDGRATQNKSFQTLFKVINIKNDTLLMVSNKHKSEGIGVSENDWNSLSREDNAFETIPHKISLKGITEKKEIFEFFNQKKIDSINKTDEVKSTNPFHFSASIGKVPNYNGIEIVERK
;
A
#
# COMPACT_ATOMS: atom_id res chain seq x y z
N MET A 1 -23.48 3.49 23.63
CA MET A 1 -24.77 3.07 23.04
C MET A 1 -24.81 1.55 23.03
N PHE A 2 -25.59 0.93 23.91
CA PHE A 2 -25.70 -0.53 23.97
C PHE A 2 -26.66 -1.00 22.88
N TYR A 3 -26.14 -1.66 21.85
CA TYR A 3 -26.97 -2.25 20.81
C TYR A 3 -27.49 -3.60 21.32
N ILE A 4 -28.82 -3.71 21.50
CA ILE A 4 -29.46 -4.98 21.83
C ILE A 4 -29.40 -5.86 20.57
N ILE A 5 -28.63 -6.94 20.64
CA ILE A 5 -28.59 -7.94 19.58
C ILE A 5 -29.83 -8.81 19.72
N SER A 6 -30.67 -8.83 18.69
CA SER A 6 -31.87 -9.68 18.61
C SER A 6 -31.67 -10.78 17.57
N ILE A 7 -32.18 -11.98 17.84
CA ILE A 7 -32.16 -13.08 16.87
C ILE A 7 -33.48 -13.04 16.10
N VAL A 8 -33.40 -12.90 14.78
CA VAL A 8 -34.57 -12.81 13.91
C VAL A 8 -34.64 -14.05 13.02
N THR A 9 -35.83 -14.67 12.96
CA THR A 9 -36.15 -15.76 12.04
C THR A 9 -37.19 -15.30 11.03
N LYS A 10 -36.81 -15.20 9.75
CA LYS A 10 -37.70 -14.74 8.66
C LYS A 10 -37.95 -15.88 7.68
N ALA A 11 -39.21 -16.16 7.35
CA ALA A 11 -39.56 -17.11 6.30
C ALA A 11 -39.07 -16.61 4.93
N LEU A 12 -38.45 -17.50 4.15
CA LEU A 12 -37.91 -17.19 2.82
C LEU A 12 -38.80 -17.76 1.71
N THR A 13 -39.09 -19.05 1.76
CA THR A 13 -39.86 -19.77 0.75
C THR A 13 -40.49 -21.01 1.37
N SER A 14 -41.62 -21.46 0.82
CA SER A 14 -42.29 -22.69 1.22
C SER A 14 -42.63 -23.56 0.01
N LYS A 15 -42.67 -24.88 0.23
CA LYS A 15 -43.01 -25.89 -0.78
C LYS A 15 -43.94 -26.92 -0.15
N ARG A 16 -45.07 -27.18 -0.80
CA ARG A 16 -45.98 -28.27 -0.44
C ARG A 16 -45.44 -29.60 -0.96
N LEU A 17 -45.56 -30.65 -0.14
CA LEU A 17 -45.19 -32.03 -0.49
C LEU A 17 -46.44 -32.80 -0.88
N SER A 18 -46.72 -32.84 -2.19
CA SER A 18 -47.94 -33.45 -2.74
C SER A 18 -48.04 -34.96 -2.51
N ASP A 19 -46.90 -35.64 -2.41
CA ASP A 19 -46.83 -37.11 -2.34
C ASP A 19 -46.82 -37.68 -0.92
N GLU A 20 -46.64 -36.82 0.09
CA GLU A 20 -46.51 -37.24 1.48
C GLU A 20 -47.85 -37.17 2.23
N THR A 21 -48.02 -38.07 3.20
CA THR A 21 -49.22 -38.17 4.04
C THR A 21 -48.91 -37.68 5.45
N CYS A 22 -49.79 -36.89 6.04
CA CYS A 22 -49.61 -36.45 7.42
C CYS A 22 -49.76 -37.64 8.39
N PRO A 23 -48.83 -37.83 9.35
CA PRO A 23 -48.91 -38.93 10.31
C PRO A 23 -50.05 -38.81 11.33
N VAL A 24 -50.66 -37.62 11.45
CA VAL A 24 -51.72 -37.35 12.45
C VAL A 24 -53.11 -37.35 11.81
N CYS A 25 -53.31 -36.58 10.74
CA CYS A 25 -54.63 -36.48 10.10
C CYS A 25 -54.82 -37.39 8.88
N LEU A 26 -53.79 -38.15 8.48
CA LEU A 26 -53.80 -39.11 7.36
C LEU A 26 -54.19 -38.51 6.00
N LYS A 27 -54.26 -37.18 5.87
CA LYS A 27 -54.50 -36.51 4.58
C LYS A 27 -53.22 -36.48 3.75
N LYS A 28 -53.33 -36.75 2.46
CA LYS A 28 -52.23 -36.67 1.49
C LYS A 28 -52.05 -35.24 0.98
N GLY A 29 -50.82 -34.83 0.69
CA GLY A 29 -50.52 -33.55 0.04
C GLY A 29 -50.64 -32.32 0.93
N CYS A 30 -50.76 -32.51 2.25
CA CYS A 30 -51.01 -31.44 3.21
C CYS A 30 -49.77 -31.00 4.00
N LEU A 31 -48.58 -31.52 3.68
CA LEU A 31 -47.34 -31.14 4.35
C LEU A 31 -46.67 -29.98 3.64
N GLU A 32 -46.30 -28.95 4.40
CA GLU A 32 -45.59 -27.78 3.90
C GLU A 32 -44.22 -27.64 4.57
N VAL A 33 -43.18 -27.59 3.73
CA VAL A 33 -41.80 -27.33 4.14
C VAL A 33 -41.52 -25.86 3.95
N THR A 34 -41.11 -25.16 5.01
CA THR A 34 -40.74 -23.74 4.95
C THR A 34 -39.26 -23.58 5.28
N LEU A 35 -38.54 -22.82 4.45
CA LEU A 35 -37.15 -22.42 4.67
C LEU A 35 -37.12 -21.04 5.31
N TYR A 36 -36.32 -20.89 6.38
CA TYR A 36 -36.14 -19.64 7.09
C TYR A 36 -34.71 -19.12 6.93
N SER A 37 -34.54 -17.81 7.07
CA SER A 37 -33.26 -17.17 7.34
C SER A 37 -33.22 -16.80 8.82
N ARG A 38 -32.20 -17.28 9.52
CA ARG A 38 -31.93 -16.89 10.92
C ARG A 38 -30.70 -16.00 10.93
N TYR A 39 -30.82 -14.82 11.51
CA TYR A 39 -29.71 -13.87 11.62
C TYR A 39 -29.79 -13.06 12.91
N ALA A 40 -28.64 -12.65 13.41
CA ALA A 40 -28.57 -11.67 14.48
C ALA A 40 -28.68 -10.25 13.89
N LYS A 41 -29.57 -9.45 14.47
CA LYS A 41 -29.88 -8.08 14.07
C LYS A 41 -29.56 -7.13 15.21
N ALA A 42 -28.76 -6.12 14.91
CA ALA A 42 -28.66 -4.89 15.70
C ALA A 42 -29.40 -3.77 14.94
N ILE A 43 -28.76 -3.11 13.97
CA ILE A 43 -29.41 -2.16 13.04
C ILE A 43 -29.62 -2.81 11.65
N ILE A 44 -28.61 -3.52 11.16
CA ILE A 44 -28.60 -4.25 9.88
C ILE A 44 -28.35 -5.74 10.20
N PRO A 45 -28.89 -6.69 9.43
CA PRO A 45 -28.49 -8.10 9.54
C PRO A 45 -26.98 -8.23 9.28
N PHE A 46 -26.19 -8.53 10.31
CA PHE A 46 -24.72 -8.58 10.20
C PHE A 46 -24.14 -9.99 10.42
N LEU A 47 -24.93 -10.90 11.00
CA LEU A 47 -24.49 -12.24 11.37
C LEU A 47 -25.52 -13.28 10.92
N SER A 48 -25.23 -13.98 9.81
CA SER A 48 -26.05 -15.11 9.36
C SER A 48 -25.84 -16.31 10.29
N MET A 49 -26.91 -16.78 10.92
CA MET A 49 -26.92 -17.95 11.82
C MET A 49 -27.48 -19.20 11.14
N GLY A 50 -27.51 -19.21 9.80
CA GLY A 50 -27.93 -20.34 8.98
C GLY A 50 -29.38 -20.30 8.51
N SER A 51 -29.78 -21.38 7.84
CA SER A 51 -31.08 -21.49 7.16
C SER A 51 -31.87 -22.70 7.68
N PRO A 52 -32.56 -22.58 8.83
CA PRO A 52 -33.37 -23.67 9.38
C PRO A 52 -34.61 -23.94 8.52
N THR A 53 -35.17 -25.15 8.62
CA THR A 53 -36.42 -25.53 7.94
C THR A 53 -37.45 -26.01 8.96
N SER A 54 -38.72 -25.66 8.75
CA SER A 54 -39.84 -26.29 9.45
C SER A 54 -40.67 -27.13 8.48
N VAL A 55 -41.39 -28.10 9.06
CA VAL A 55 -42.34 -28.95 8.35
C VAL A 55 -43.59 -29.04 9.20
N HIS A 56 -44.73 -28.61 8.65
CA HIS A 56 -46.01 -28.66 9.33
C HIS A 56 -47.12 -29.11 8.38
N CYS A 57 -48.21 -29.60 8.95
CA CYS A 57 -49.41 -29.93 8.19
C CYS A 57 -50.34 -28.73 8.12
N THR A 58 -50.76 -28.34 6.90
CA THR A 58 -51.68 -27.21 6.68
C THR A 58 -53.12 -27.51 7.11
N GLU A 59 -53.47 -28.79 7.23
CA GLU A 59 -54.83 -29.24 7.54
C GLU A 59 -55.09 -29.40 9.05
N CYS A 60 -54.14 -30.00 9.77
CA CYS A 60 -54.29 -30.24 11.22
C CYS A 60 -53.36 -29.39 12.09
N GLY A 61 -52.50 -28.54 11.49
CA GLY A 61 -51.57 -27.69 12.20
C GLY A 61 -50.41 -28.44 12.88
N HIS A 62 -50.31 -29.76 12.73
CA HIS A 62 -49.29 -30.55 13.41
C HIS A 62 -47.88 -30.22 12.91
N GLU A 63 -46.97 -29.87 13.82
CA GLU A 63 -45.58 -29.53 13.54
C GLU A 63 -44.69 -30.78 13.61
N ILE A 64 -44.27 -31.27 12.45
CA ILE A 64 -43.40 -32.46 12.31
C ILE A 64 -41.95 -32.07 12.59
N LYS A 65 -41.54 -30.88 12.16
CA LYS A 65 -40.23 -30.31 12.43
C LYS A 65 -40.35 -28.82 12.74
N SER A 66 -39.82 -28.42 13.89
CA SER A 66 -39.81 -27.01 14.27
C SER A 66 -38.60 -26.24 13.79
N VAL A 67 -38.77 -24.93 13.62
CA VAL A 67 -37.69 -24.00 13.23
C VAL A 67 -36.59 -23.97 14.30
N ASN A 68 -36.98 -24.16 15.56
CA ASN A 68 -36.09 -24.11 16.72
C ASN A 68 -35.56 -25.49 17.15
N ALA A 69 -35.84 -26.55 16.38
CA ALA A 69 -35.36 -27.88 16.69
C ALA A 69 -33.82 -27.88 16.77
N PRO A 70 -33.22 -28.37 17.87
CA PRO A 70 -31.78 -28.45 18.01
C PRO A 70 -31.19 -29.36 16.94
N TYR A 71 -29.97 -29.05 16.48
CA TYR A 71 -29.29 -29.78 15.39
C TYR A 71 -29.12 -31.29 15.67
N PHE A 72 -29.16 -31.68 16.95
CA PHE A 72 -28.99 -33.05 17.41
C PHE A 72 -30.32 -33.83 17.55
N ASP A 73 -31.48 -33.18 17.38
CA ASP A 73 -32.78 -33.86 17.39
C ASP A 73 -33.02 -34.54 16.02
N LYS A 74 -32.38 -35.69 15.83
CA LYS A 74 -32.49 -36.51 14.61
C LYS A 74 -33.80 -37.31 14.64
N LYS A 75 -34.95 -36.64 14.50
CA LYS A 75 -36.21 -37.33 14.21
C LYS A 75 -36.08 -38.11 12.89
N LYS A 76 -36.53 -39.36 12.88
CA LYS A 76 -36.60 -40.16 11.64
C LYS A 76 -37.70 -39.58 10.75
N TYR A 77 -37.31 -38.79 9.76
CA TYR A 77 -38.22 -38.25 8.76
C TYR A 77 -38.41 -39.23 7.61
N THR A 78 -39.56 -39.19 6.95
CA THR A 78 -39.78 -39.95 5.71
C THR A 78 -38.84 -39.45 4.60
N PRO A 79 -38.46 -40.31 3.64
CA PRO A 79 -37.59 -39.92 2.53
C PRO A 79 -38.10 -38.72 1.73
N GLY A 80 -39.41 -38.56 1.52
CA GLY A 80 -39.94 -37.41 0.79
C GLY A 80 -39.88 -36.11 1.58
N ILE A 81 -39.99 -36.14 2.91
CA ILE A 81 -39.71 -34.96 3.75
C ILE A 81 -38.23 -34.56 3.64
N LEU A 82 -37.31 -35.55 3.67
CA LEU A 82 -35.87 -35.29 3.52
C LEU A 82 -35.54 -34.71 2.15
N ASN A 83 -36.12 -35.25 1.08
CA ASN A 83 -35.93 -34.75 -0.28
C ASN A 83 -36.52 -33.35 -0.44
N GLY A 84 -37.73 -33.10 0.09
CA GLY A 84 -38.32 -31.76 0.12
C GLY A 84 -37.45 -30.71 0.82
N ILE A 85 -36.79 -31.10 1.93
CA ILE A 85 -35.83 -30.23 2.64
C ILE A 85 -34.56 -29.99 1.82
N LYS A 86 -34.06 -30.98 1.09
CA LYS A 86 -32.87 -30.82 0.23
C LYS A 86 -33.19 -29.92 -0.96
N ASP A 87 -34.32 -30.16 -1.63
CA ASP A 87 -34.77 -29.39 -2.80
C ASP A 87 -34.92 -27.91 -2.48
N ILE A 88 -35.62 -27.58 -1.37
CA ILE A 88 -35.88 -26.19 -1.00
C ILE A 88 -34.61 -25.43 -0.59
N LYS A 89 -33.60 -26.17 -0.10
CA LYS A 89 -32.28 -25.59 0.20
C LYS A 89 -31.46 -25.38 -1.08
N ALA A 90 -31.52 -26.32 -2.02
CA ALA A 90 -30.79 -26.24 -3.28
C ALA A 90 -31.38 -25.19 -4.25
N SER A 91 -32.69 -24.97 -4.23
CA SER A 91 -33.36 -23.98 -5.08
C SER A 91 -33.12 -22.51 -4.66
N ARG A 92 -32.51 -22.30 -3.49
CA ARG A 92 -32.22 -20.96 -2.97
C ARG A 92 -31.04 -20.32 -3.71
N LYS A 93 -31.27 -19.18 -4.37
CA LYS A 93 -30.19 -18.32 -4.86
C LYS A 93 -29.39 -17.77 -3.68
N HIS A 94 -28.10 -18.06 -3.63
CA HIS A 94 -27.18 -17.50 -2.64
C HIS A 94 -26.88 -16.03 -2.99
N SER A 95 -26.94 -15.14 -1.99
CA SER A 95 -26.47 -13.75 -2.17
C SER A 95 -24.96 -13.72 -2.04
N LEU A 96 -24.27 -12.95 -2.90
CA LEU A 96 -22.81 -12.79 -2.87
C LEU A 96 -22.30 -12.29 -1.51
N PHE A 97 -23.14 -11.58 -0.75
CA PHE A 97 -22.83 -11.15 0.62
C PHE A 97 -22.69 -12.30 1.63
N GLN A 98 -23.11 -13.53 1.31
CA GLN A 98 -22.86 -14.71 2.16
C GLN A 98 -21.40 -15.18 2.16
N PHE A 99 -20.61 -14.78 1.15
CA PHE A 99 -19.19 -15.10 1.08
C PHE A 99 -18.31 -14.15 1.92
N ILE A 100 -18.88 -13.02 2.35
CA ILE A 100 -18.30 -12.17 3.40
C ILE A 100 -18.64 -12.81 4.75
N ASN A 101 -18.01 -13.95 5.01
CA ASN A 101 -17.98 -14.54 6.34
C ASN A 101 -16.83 -13.88 7.12
N HIS A 102 -16.92 -13.85 8.45
CA HIS A 102 -15.89 -13.32 9.34
C HIS A 102 -14.50 -13.91 9.03
N VAL A 103 -14.43 -15.19 8.66
CA VAL A 103 -13.18 -15.84 8.24
C VAL A 103 -12.55 -15.13 7.04
N THR A 104 -13.32 -14.81 6.01
CA THR A 104 -12.83 -14.08 4.82
C THR A 104 -12.30 -12.70 5.19
N VAL A 105 -12.99 -11.99 6.10
CA VAL A 105 -12.54 -10.68 6.58
C VAL A 105 -11.22 -10.78 7.34
N PHE A 106 -11.07 -11.77 8.22
CA PHE A 106 -9.82 -11.99 8.94
C PHE A 106 -8.66 -12.39 8.03
N ILE A 107 -8.91 -13.18 6.98
CA ILE A 107 -7.88 -13.54 5.99
C ILE A 107 -7.40 -12.28 5.26
N ILE A 108 -8.30 -11.43 4.79
CA ILE A 108 -7.94 -10.18 4.09
C ILE A 108 -7.14 -9.26 5.01
N LEU A 109 -7.57 -9.11 6.27
CA LEU A 109 -6.85 -8.30 7.26
C LEU A 109 -5.45 -8.86 7.55
N GLY A 110 -5.31 -10.18 7.67
CA GLY A 110 -4.02 -10.85 7.84
C GLY A 110 -3.08 -10.63 6.67
N LEU A 111 -3.58 -10.76 5.43
CA LEU A 111 -2.80 -10.50 4.22
C LEU A 111 -2.35 -9.03 4.14
N ALA A 112 -3.23 -8.09 4.49
CA ALA A 112 -2.88 -6.67 4.53
C ALA A 112 -1.77 -6.36 5.55
N LEU A 113 -1.81 -6.99 6.73
CA LEU A 113 -0.77 -6.85 7.75
C LEU A 113 0.57 -7.43 7.28
N ILE A 114 0.57 -8.62 6.69
CA ILE A 114 1.79 -9.25 6.15
C ILE A 114 2.40 -8.36 5.07
N TYR A 115 1.58 -7.85 4.15
CA TYR A 115 2.05 -6.92 3.11
C TYR A 115 2.63 -5.64 3.71
N GLY A 116 1.97 -5.05 4.71
CA GLY A 116 2.46 -3.86 5.41
C GLY A 116 3.81 -4.09 6.09
N LEU A 117 3.99 -5.23 6.76
CA LEU A 117 5.26 -5.60 7.40
C LEU A 117 6.38 -5.81 6.37
N PHE A 118 6.08 -6.49 5.26
CA PHE A 118 7.04 -6.71 4.18
C PHE A 118 7.48 -5.40 3.52
N SER A 119 6.53 -4.50 3.25
CA SER A 119 6.80 -3.16 2.70
C SER A 119 7.70 -2.34 3.64
N LEU A 120 7.40 -2.34 4.95
CA LEU A 120 8.18 -1.62 5.95
C LEU A 120 9.60 -2.18 6.09
N TRP A 121 9.75 -3.50 6.08
CA TRP A 121 11.05 -4.16 6.14
C TRP A 121 11.91 -3.83 4.92
N SER A 122 11.35 -3.95 3.72
CA SER A 122 12.02 -3.58 2.47
C SER A 122 12.48 -2.11 2.50
N PHE A 123 11.57 -1.19 2.86
CA PHE A 123 11.90 0.23 2.96
C PHE A 123 13.04 0.51 3.97
N LYS A 124 13.04 -0.16 5.12
CA LYS A 124 14.10 -0.01 6.12
C LYS A 124 15.45 -0.50 5.59
N ASN A 125 15.49 -1.67 4.97
CA ASN A 125 16.72 -2.29 4.49
C ASN A 125 17.37 -1.48 3.35
N THR A 126 16.55 -0.98 2.42
CA THR A 126 17.04 -0.13 1.33
C THR A 126 17.64 1.16 1.90
N ASN A 127 16.96 1.85 2.83
CA ASN A 127 17.47 3.06 3.49
C ASN A 127 18.77 2.85 4.27
N THR A 128 18.97 1.69 4.90
CA THR A 128 20.24 1.40 5.58
C THR A 128 21.40 1.25 4.62
N HIS A 129 21.21 0.52 3.52
CA HIS A 129 22.24 0.31 2.50
C HIS A 129 22.65 1.64 1.85
N ILE A 130 21.67 2.45 1.48
CA ILE A 130 21.83 3.81 0.98
C ILE A 130 22.70 4.69 1.89
N ASN A 131 22.37 4.72 3.18
CA ASN A 131 23.06 5.60 4.11
C ASN A 131 24.52 5.14 4.30
N GLU A 132 24.79 3.84 4.18
CA GLU A 132 26.14 3.30 4.18
C GLU A 132 26.94 3.73 2.94
N LEU A 133 26.30 3.71 1.77
CA LEU A 133 26.89 4.16 0.51
C LEU A 133 27.21 5.66 0.53
N LEU A 134 26.29 6.50 1.02
CA LEU A 134 26.52 7.94 1.18
C LEU A 134 27.62 8.27 2.19
N LYS A 135 27.79 7.47 3.25
CA LYS A 135 28.84 7.69 4.26
C LYS A 135 30.25 7.42 3.73
N ASN A 136 30.37 6.59 2.69
CA ASN A 136 31.65 6.15 2.16
C ASN A 136 31.69 6.31 0.63
N PRO A 137 31.64 7.56 0.11
CA PRO A 137 31.69 7.80 -1.32
C PRO A 137 33.05 7.35 -1.89
N LYS A 138 33.03 6.83 -3.11
CA LYS A 138 34.21 6.40 -3.86
C LYS A 138 34.28 7.12 -5.20
N VAL A 139 35.49 7.23 -5.73
CA VAL A 139 35.69 7.69 -7.11
C VAL A 139 34.96 6.73 -8.05
N GLY A 140 34.18 7.27 -8.98
CA GLY A 140 33.32 6.50 -9.88
C GLY A 140 31.84 6.44 -9.47
N ASP A 141 31.51 6.70 -8.20
CA ASP A 141 30.10 6.68 -7.75
C ASP A 141 29.27 7.75 -8.49
N VAL A 142 28.07 7.37 -8.92
CA VAL A 142 27.11 8.24 -9.61
C VAL A 142 25.86 8.46 -8.76
N TYR A 143 25.51 9.72 -8.52
CA TYR A 143 24.41 10.15 -7.66
C TYR A 143 23.27 10.75 -8.48
N LYS A 144 22.04 10.36 -8.15
CA LYS A 144 20.81 11.05 -8.58
C LYS A 144 20.71 12.38 -7.81
N VAL A 145 20.56 13.51 -8.50
CA VAL A 145 20.47 14.84 -7.87
C VAL A 145 19.30 15.63 -8.44
N ASN A 146 18.47 16.15 -7.54
CA ASN A 146 17.45 17.13 -7.87
C ASN A 146 18.02 18.53 -7.60
N MET A 147 18.19 19.32 -8.65
CA MET A 147 18.68 20.69 -8.56
C MET A 147 17.50 21.66 -8.58
N ASP A 148 17.37 22.48 -7.55
CA ASP A 148 16.44 23.60 -7.56
C ASP A 148 17.19 24.81 -8.10
N SER A 149 16.95 25.15 -9.36
CA SER A 149 17.53 26.34 -9.96
C SER A 149 16.80 27.57 -9.42
N THR A 150 17.33 28.15 -8.35
CA THR A 150 17.47 29.61 -8.26
C THR A 150 18.80 30.00 -8.90
N LEU A 151 18.93 29.80 -10.22
CA LEU A 151 20.03 30.39 -10.95
C LEU A 151 19.77 31.89 -11.02
N LEU A 152 20.62 32.66 -10.34
CA LEU A 152 20.73 34.09 -10.58
C LEU A 152 21.17 34.26 -12.04
N THR A 153 20.41 35.02 -12.84
CA THR A 153 20.93 35.47 -14.13
C THR A 153 22.21 36.29 -13.90
N PRO A 154 23.11 36.43 -14.89
CA PRO A 154 24.27 37.31 -14.79
C PRO A 154 23.92 38.75 -14.35
N ASP A 155 22.69 39.15 -14.61
CA ASP A 155 22.01 40.41 -14.31
C ASP A 155 21.24 40.42 -12.96
N GLY A 156 21.44 39.41 -12.12
CA GLY A 156 20.98 39.38 -10.72
C GLY A 156 19.48 39.13 -10.54
N ARG A 157 18.76 38.69 -11.60
CA ARG A 157 17.34 38.38 -11.51
C ARG A 157 17.14 36.91 -11.17
N ALA A 158 16.18 36.64 -10.29
CA ALA A 158 15.73 35.28 -10.03
C ALA A 158 14.95 34.78 -11.25
N THR A 159 15.57 33.92 -12.06
CA THR A 159 14.83 33.16 -13.08
C THR A 159 13.88 32.18 -12.38
N GLN A 160 12.72 31.92 -12.98
CA GLN A 160 11.68 31.04 -12.43
C GLN A 160 12.27 29.76 -11.82
N ASN A 161 11.80 29.39 -10.63
CA ASN A 161 12.20 28.15 -9.94
C ASN A 161 11.89 26.94 -10.83
N LYS A 162 12.87 26.51 -11.62
CA LYS A 162 12.81 25.26 -12.35
C LYS A 162 13.60 24.23 -11.56
N SER A 163 12.93 23.14 -11.20
CA SER A 163 13.60 21.98 -10.66
C SER A 163 14.05 21.09 -11.82
N PHE A 164 15.33 20.77 -11.83
CA PHE A 164 15.96 19.90 -12.81
C PHE A 164 16.48 18.65 -12.12
N GLN A 165 16.62 17.58 -12.88
CA GLN A 165 17.13 16.30 -12.41
C GLN A 165 18.31 15.88 -13.28
N THR A 166 19.40 15.47 -12.64
CA THR A 166 20.61 15.07 -13.35
C THR A 166 21.45 14.09 -12.52
N LEU A 167 22.45 13.48 -13.15
CA LEU A 167 23.40 12.60 -12.50
C LEU A 167 24.69 13.35 -12.18
N PHE A 168 25.26 13.12 -11.00
CA PHE A 168 26.59 13.62 -10.63
C PHE A 168 27.55 12.45 -10.43
N LYS A 169 28.67 12.43 -11.13
CA LYS A 169 29.72 11.42 -10.97
C LYS A 169 30.89 11.95 -10.16
N VAL A 170 31.37 11.19 -9.18
CA VAL A 170 32.59 11.52 -8.44
C VAL A 170 33.81 11.17 -9.28
N ILE A 171 34.66 12.15 -9.54
CA ILE A 171 35.91 11.96 -10.28
C ILE A 171 37.15 11.99 -9.38
N ASN A 172 37.04 12.58 -8.18
CA ASN A 172 38.13 12.64 -7.22
C ASN A 172 37.59 12.92 -5.80
N ILE A 173 38.32 12.47 -4.78
CA ILE A 173 38.02 12.72 -3.37
C ILE A 173 39.29 13.24 -2.72
N LYS A 174 39.23 14.44 -2.14
CA LYS A 174 40.33 15.07 -1.40
C LYS A 174 39.82 15.58 -0.07
N ASN A 175 40.16 14.89 1.02
CA ASN A 175 39.72 15.21 2.37
C ASN A 175 38.18 15.38 2.41
N ASP A 176 37.69 16.53 2.87
CA ASP A 176 36.26 16.87 2.96
C ASP A 176 35.65 17.38 1.64
N THR A 177 36.38 17.31 0.52
CA THR A 177 35.93 17.79 -0.79
C THR A 177 35.84 16.67 -1.83
N LEU A 178 34.68 16.54 -2.43
CA LEU A 178 34.40 15.71 -3.59
C LEU A 178 34.53 16.55 -4.86
N LEU A 179 35.25 16.09 -5.86
CA LEU A 179 35.18 16.65 -7.21
C LEU A 179 34.16 15.83 -7.99
N MET A 180 33.11 16.49 -8.45
CA MET A 180 32.00 15.84 -9.14
C MET A 180 31.68 16.53 -10.47
N VAL A 181 31.25 15.78 -11.47
CA VAL A 181 30.81 16.31 -12.76
C VAL A 181 29.34 15.97 -12.98
N SER A 182 28.54 16.92 -13.45
CA SER A 182 27.14 16.71 -13.81
C SER A 182 27.01 16.01 -15.17
N ASN A 183 25.88 15.35 -15.40
CA ASN A 183 25.51 14.88 -16.72
C ASN A 183 25.20 16.07 -17.64
N LYS A 184 25.60 15.98 -18.91
CA LYS A 184 25.30 16.99 -19.93
C LYS A 184 23.79 17.16 -20.14
N HIS A 185 23.01 16.10 -19.93
CA HIS A 185 21.56 16.12 -20.03
C HIS A 185 20.90 16.35 -18.65
N LYS A 186 19.82 17.14 -18.66
CA LYS A 186 19.03 17.50 -17.49
C LYS A 186 17.55 17.33 -17.85
N SER A 187 16.79 16.66 -16.99
CA SER A 187 15.34 16.51 -17.15
C SER A 187 14.61 17.60 -16.34
N GLU A 188 13.62 18.26 -16.94
CA GLU A 188 12.77 19.26 -16.25
C GLU A 188 11.60 18.57 -15.52
N GLY A 189 11.38 18.91 -14.25
CA GLY A 189 10.19 18.45 -13.51
C GLY A 189 10.41 18.16 -12.03
N ILE A 190 9.31 18.15 -11.27
CA ILE A 190 9.26 17.71 -9.87
C ILE A 190 8.49 16.38 -9.83
N GLY A 191 9.11 15.35 -9.28
CA GLY A 191 8.56 14.00 -9.26
C GLY A 191 9.06 13.17 -10.44
N VAL A 192 9.70 12.05 -10.14
CA VAL A 192 10.46 11.28 -11.13
C VAL A 192 9.93 9.86 -11.16
N SER A 193 9.59 9.38 -12.34
CA SER A 193 9.44 7.95 -12.57
C SER A 193 10.85 7.35 -12.74
N GLU A 194 11.09 6.11 -12.31
CA GLU A 194 12.41 5.47 -12.47
C GLU A 194 12.89 5.47 -13.95
N ASN A 195 11.94 5.53 -14.89
CA ASN A 195 12.20 5.64 -16.32
C ASN A 195 12.97 6.93 -16.70
N ASP A 196 12.70 8.04 -16.03
CA ASP A 196 13.37 9.31 -16.33
C ASP A 196 14.85 9.24 -15.92
N TRP A 197 15.17 8.59 -14.79
CA TRP A 197 16.55 8.32 -14.39
C TRP A 197 17.27 7.36 -15.35
N ASN A 198 16.55 6.38 -15.88
CA ASN A 198 17.10 5.42 -16.83
C ASN A 198 17.39 6.02 -18.21
N SER A 199 16.76 7.15 -18.55
CA SER A 199 17.06 7.89 -19.77
C SER A 199 18.44 8.60 -19.75
N LEU A 200 19.00 8.84 -18.55
CA LEU A 200 20.29 9.50 -18.40
C LEU A 200 21.44 8.48 -18.57
N SER A 201 22.32 8.73 -19.54
CA SER A 201 23.49 7.89 -19.77
C SER A 201 24.48 7.94 -18.60
N ARG A 202 25.09 6.79 -18.28
CA ARG A 202 26.09 6.62 -17.21
C ARG A 202 27.50 6.45 -17.75
N GLU A 203 27.66 6.51 -19.07
CA GLU A 203 28.97 6.45 -19.72
C GLU A 203 29.79 7.71 -19.45
N ASP A 204 31.12 7.57 -19.45
CA ASP A 204 32.04 8.67 -19.10
C ASP A 204 31.91 9.88 -20.04
N ASN A 205 31.53 9.66 -21.30
CA ASN A 205 31.31 10.70 -22.30
C ASN A 205 30.03 11.54 -22.06
N ALA A 206 29.11 11.06 -21.22
CA ALA A 206 27.83 11.70 -20.92
C ALA A 206 27.95 12.80 -19.86
N PHE A 207 29.09 12.87 -19.16
CA PHE A 207 29.34 13.85 -18.12
C PHE A 207 30.07 15.08 -18.67
N GLU A 208 29.85 16.21 -18.01
CA GLU A 208 30.57 17.47 -18.23
C GLU A 208 32.06 17.32 -17.90
N THR A 209 32.89 18.22 -18.46
CA THR A 209 34.34 18.20 -18.24
C THR A 209 34.78 19.08 -17.07
N ILE A 210 33.93 20.01 -16.64
CA ILE A 210 34.24 20.98 -15.58
C ILE A 210 33.75 20.42 -14.25
N PRO A 211 34.65 20.16 -13.28
CA PRO A 211 34.23 19.61 -12.00
C PRO A 211 33.74 20.69 -11.03
N HIS A 212 32.66 20.36 -10.34
CA HIS A 212 32.15 21.06 -9.16
C HIS A 212 32.89 20.56 -7.92
N LYS A 213 33.23 21.49 -7.02
CA LYS A 213 33.79 21.16 -5.71
C LYS A 213 32.64 21.01 -4.73
N ILE A 214 32.34 19.79 -4.32
CA ILE A 214 31.20 19.48 -3.45
C ILE A 214 31.68 19.09 -2.04
N SER A 215 30.95 19.52 -1.02
CA SER A 215 31.21 19.14 0.38
C SER A 215 30.85 17.69 0.64
N LEU A 216 31.83 16.91 1.12
CA LEU A 216 31.63 15.53 1.57
C LEU A 216 30.59 15.46 2.69
N LYS A 217 30.71 16.35 3.69
CA LYS A 217 29.75 16.41 4.82
C LYS A 217 28.34 16.78 4.37
N GLY A 218 28.22 17.56 3.29
CA GLY A 218 26.93 17.88 2.69
C GLY A 218 26.16 16.63 2.29
N ILE A 219 26.86 15.71 1.64
CA ILE A 219 26.29 14.43 1.19
C ILE A 219 26.07 13.48 2.36
N THR A 220 27.07 13.31 3.23
CA THR A 220 27.05 12.25 4.27
C THR A 220 26.09 12.56 5.42
N GLU A 221 25.98 13.83 5.83
CA GLU A 221 25.17 14.24 6.99
C GLU A 221 23.83 14.85 6.57
N LYS A 222 23.82 15.67 5.52
CA LYS A 222 22.63 16.45 5.12
C LYS A 222 21.90 15.89 3.90
N LYS A 223 22.50 14.96 3.16
CA LYS A 223 21.97 14.45 1.87
C LYS A 223 21.73 15.55 0.84
N GLU A 224 22.56 16.58 0.87
CA GLU A 224 22.47 17.73 -0.04
C GLU A 224 23.81 17.99 -0.74
N ILE A 225 23.73 18.50 -1.97
CA ILE A 225 24.89 18.88 -2.76
C ILE A 225 25.21 20.34 -2.47
N PHE A 226 26.21 20.54 -1.61
CA PHE A 226 26.78 21.84 -1.30
C PHE A 226 28.00 22.08 -2.17
N GLU A 227 27.89 23.00 -3.14
CA GLU A 227 29.03 23.42 -3.94
C GLU A 227 29.84 24.49 -3.19
N PHE A 228 31.13 24.22 -2.99
CA PHE A 228 32.09 25.20 -2.52
C PHE A 228 32.29 26.27 -3.59
N PHE A 229 32.07 27.52 -3.23
CA PHE A 229 32.34 28.63 -4.12
C PHE A 229 33.84 28.76 -4.41
N ASN A 230 34.16 29.30 -5.60
CA ASN A 230 35.53 29.66 -5.94
C ASN A 230 35.96 30.86 -5.07
N GLN A 231 36.97 30.66 -4.22
CA GLN A 231 37.53 31.69 -3.33
C GLN A 231 37.77 33.02 -4.06
N LYS A 232 38.30 33.01 -5.30
CA LYS A 232 38.51 34.25 -6.10
C LYS A 232 37.22 35.02 -6.40
N LYS A 233 36.08 34.33 -6.52
CA LYS A 233 34.75 34.91 -6.74
C LYS A 233 34.16 35.45 -5.43
N ILE A 234 34.45 34.79 -4.30
CA ILE A 234 34.11 35.30 -2.96
C ILE A 234 34.97 36.52 -2.61
N ASP A 235 36.28 36.47 -2.81
CA ASP A 235 37.21 37.58 -2.55
C ASP A 235 36.87 38.82 -3.42
N SER A 236 36.23 38.61 -4.58
CA SER A 236 35.70 39.71 -5.41
C SER A 236 34.40 40.32 -4.88
N ILE A 237 33.63 39.58 -4.08
CA ILE A 237 32.36 40.01 -3.46
C ILE A 237 32.60 40.55 -2.04
N ASN A 238 33.45 39.89 -1.26
CA ASN A 238 33.82 40.22 0.11
C ASN A 238 35.25 40.74 0.13
N LYS A 239 35.42 42.06 0.03
CA LYS A 239 36.74 42.71 0.03
C LYS A 239 37.52 42.63 1.36
N THR A 240 37.10 41.88 2.39
CA THR A 240 37.65 42.12 3.75
C THR A 240 37.75 40.98 4.76
N ASP A 241 37.43 39.71 4.49
CA ASP A 241 37.42 38.70 5.57
C ASP A 241 38.56 37.67 5.51
N GLU A 242 39.60 37.88 6.32
CA GLU A 242 40.63 36.90 6.70
C GLU A 242 40.10 35.83 7.69
N VAL A 243 38.90 35.27 7.46
CA VAL A 243 38.33 34.29 8.38
C VAL A 243 38.62 32.87 7.89
N LYS A 244 39.60 32.20 8.54
CA LYS A 244 39.79 30.74 8.46
C LYS A 244 38.61 30.04 9.15
N SER A 245 37.50 29.88 8.45
CA SER A 245 36.37 29.10 8.95
C SER A 245 36.72 27.61 9.01
N THR A 246 36.54 27.01 10.19
CA THR A 246 36.58 25.55 10.41
C THR A 246 35.28 24.86 9.97
N ASN A 247 34.23 25.63 9.68
CA ASN A 247 32.99 25.13 9.13
C ASN A 247 33.14 24.95 7.61
N PRO A 248 33.08 23.71 7.08
CA PRO A 248 33.20 23.45 5.65
C PRO A 248 32.04 24.04 4.84
N PHE A 249 30.94 24.45 5.48
CA PHE A 249 29.81 25.06 4.76
C PHE A 249 29.85 26.58 4.69
N HIS A 250 30.82 27.22 5.36
CA HIS A 250 30.90 28.69 5.47
C HIS A 250 30.98 29.41 4.11
N PHE A 251 31.42 28.71 3.07
CA PHE A 251 31.56 29.23 1.72
C PHE A 251 30.90 28.31 0.68
N SER A 252 29.75 27.73 1.01
CA SER A 252 29.04 26.81 0.10
C SER A 252 27.60 27.22 -0.15
N ALA A 253 27.09 26.95 -1.36
CA ALA A 253 25.66 27.03 -1.67
C ALA A 253 25.08 25.64 -1.89
N SER A 254 23.90 25.39 -1.33
CA SER A 254 23.10 24.22 -1.68
C SER A 254 22.56 24.42 -3.10
N ILE A 255 22.99 23.57 -4.03
CA ILE A 255 22.59 23.63 -5.45
C ILE A 255 21.67 22.46 -5.84
N GLY A 256 21.46 21.53 -4.93
CA GLY A 256 20.60 20.39 -5.15
C GLY A 256 20.53 19.48 -3.93
N LYS A 257 19.57 18.56 -3.97
CA LYS A 257 19.33 17.58 -2.92
C LYS A 257 19.43 16.19 -3.51
N VAL A 258 20.01 15.27 -2.74
CA VAL A 258 19.91 13.85 -3.06
C VAL A 258 18.48 13.43 -2.69
N PRO A 259 17.67 13.00 -3.67
CA PRO A 259 16.29 12.64 -3.39
C PRO A 259 16.21 11.53 -2.35
N ASN A 260 15.34 11.71 -1.35
CA ASN A 260 15.06 10.69 -0.33
C ASN A 260 13.81 9.89 -0.74
N TYR A 261 13.89 9.15 -1.84
CA TYR A 261 12.84 8.22 -2.27
C TYR A 261 13.35 6.81 -2.10
N ASN A 262 12.69 5.97 -1.29
CA ASN A 262 12.71 4.49 -1.27
C ASN A 262 13.99 3.72 -1.75
N GLY A 263 15.20 4.29 -1.73
CA GLY A 263 16.14 3.92 -2.80
C GLY A 263 17.07 5.03 -3.34
N ILE A 264 18.04 5.56 -2.59
CA ILE A 264 19.26 6.14 -3.20
C ILE A 264 20.05 4.98 -3.79
N GLU A 265 19.68 4.57 -4.99
CA GLU A 265 20.54 3.67 -5.74
C GLU A 265 21.76 4.47 -6.18
N ILE A 266 22.94 4.13 -5.64
CA ILE A 266 24.16 4.28 -6.43
C ILE A 266 23.90 3.44 -7.67
N VAL A 267 23.71 4.11 -8.79
CA VAL A 267 23.24 3.44 -9.99
C VAL A 267 24.35 2.62 -10.66
N GLU A 268 25.60 2.91 -10.32
CA GLU A 268 26.77 2.16 -10.73
C GLU A 268 27.94 2.43 -9.77
N ARG A 269 28.61 1.35 -9.33
CA ARG A 269 29.90 1.40 -8.63
C ARG A 269 30.88 0.58 -9.45
N LYS A 270 31.89 1.23 -10.03
CA LYS A 270 33.04 0.57 -10.65
C LYS A 270 34.19 0.50 -9.66
#